data_AF-A0A2R6NVF7-F1
#
_entry.id   AF-A0A2R6NVF7-F1
#
_cell.length_a   1.000
_cell.length_b   1.000
_cell.length_c   1.000
_cell.angle_alpha   90.00
_cell.angle_beta   90.00
_cell.angle_gamma   90.00
#
_symmetry.space_group_name_H-M   'P 1'
#
loop_
_entity.id
_entity.type
_entity.pdbx_description
1 polymer ?
#
loop_
_entity_poly.entity_id
_entity_poly.type
_entity_poly.pdbx_seq_one_letter_code
_entity_poly.pdbx_strand_id
1 'polypeptide(L)'
;MKRPQDFHKALYALQIAATTLYLIVGVVVYAYTGENTVSPALGNTGPTLRRVAYGIALPTIIISGVVNGHVCAKLIFIRIFRRNGEHSKHMTTHSVIGWGTWITICVLIWTLGFIIACVIPFFNDLLGVVSAIFASWYTYGISMGAFVMITGMYSNIQAIVDGYRSGGFPSPFSCINRGLV
;
A
#
# COMPACT_ATOMS: atom_id res chain seq x y z
N MET A 1 -3.79 19.80 -5.42
CA MET A 1 -2.93 20.77 -4.71
C MET A 1 -2.23 21.63 -5.77
N LYS A 2 -2.25 22.97 -5.66
CA LYS A 2 -1.58 23.86 -6.64
C LYS A 2 -0.08 24.03 -6.38
N ARG A 3 0.36 23.89 -5.12
CA ARG A 3 1.77 23.92 -4.72
C ARG A 3 2.15 22.55 -4.15
N PRO A 4 3.23 21.90 -4.62
CA PRO A 4 3.62 20.57 -4.14
C PRO A 4 4.17 20.57 -2.71
N GLN A 5 4.62 21.73 -2.20
CA GLN A 5 5.19 21.88 -0.86
C GLN A 5 4.13 21.69 0.25
N ASP A 6 2.86 21.93 -0.05
CA ASP A 6 1.74 21.79 0.88
C ASP A 6 1.29 20.32 1.07
N PHE A 7 1.98 19.36 0.46
CA PHE A 7 1.62 17.94 0.49
C PHE A 7 1.50 17.40 1.91
N HIS A 8 2.45 17.72 2.79
CA HIS A 8 2.45 17.27 4.19
C HIS A 8 1.22 17.78 4.95
N LYS A 9 0.80 19.03 4.70
CA LYS A 9 -0.38 19.63 5.33
C LYS A 9 -1.65 18.90 4.93
N ALA A 10 -1.78 18.57 3.64
CA ALA A 10 -2.91 17.79 3.14
C ALA A 10 -2.90 16.35 3.68
N LEU A 11 -1.73 15.73 3.81
CA LEU A 11 -1.58 14.38 4.35
C LEU A 11 -1.98 14.30 5.83
N TYR A 12 -1.52 15.23 6.66
CA TYR A 12 -1.95 15.31 8.06
C TYR A 12 -3.45 15.58 8.19
N ALA A 13 -4.00 16.51 7.40
CA ALA A 13 -5.43 16.79 7.41
C ALA A 13 -6.26 15.56 7.03
N LEU A 14 -5.86 14.83 5.98
CA LEU A 14 -6.52 13.59 5.55
C LEU A 14 -6.46 12.52 6.64
N GLN A 15 -5.29 12.29 7.23
CA GLN A 15 -5.11 11.25 8.26
C GLN A 15 -5.93 11.56 9.52
N ILE A 16 -5.93 12.81 9.99
CA ILE A 16 -6.69 13.22 11.17
C ILE A 16 -8.19 13.11 10.90
N ALA A 17 -8.66 13.57 9.73
CA ALA A 17 -10.06 13.48 9.35
C ALA A 17 -10.52 12.02 9.25
N ALA A 18 -9.74 11.16 8.59
CA ALA A 18 -10.05 9.74 8.48
C ALA A 18 -10.09 9.06 9.85
N THR A 19 -9.03 9.23 10.66
CA THR A 19 -8.94 8.58 11.98
C THR A 19 -10.09 9.01 12.90
N THR A 20 -10.42 10.31 12.92
CA THR A 20 -11.55 10.84 13.69
C THR A 20 -12.88 10.23 13.24
N LEU A 21 -13.12 10.19 11.92
CA LEU A 21 -14.36 9.61 11.38
C LEU A 21 -14.48 8.12 11.70
N TYR A 22 -13.42 7.34 11.52
CA TYR A 22 -13.42 5.91 11.85
C TYR A 22 -13.61 5.66 13.35
N LEU A 23 -13.00 6.48 14.20
CA LEU A 23 -13.17 6.38 15.65
C LEU A 23 -14.61 6.67 16.06
N ILE A 24 -15.21 7.77 15.57
CA ILE A 24 -16.61 8.11 15.87
C ILE A 24 -17.54 6.99 15.42
N VAL A 25 -17.40 6.51 14.19
CA VAL A 25 -18.24 5.42 13.66
C VAL A 25 -18.07 4.14 14.48
N GLY A 26 -16.83 3.78 14.84
CA GLY A 26 -16.54 2.61 15.67
C GLY A 26 -17.17 2.68 17.05
N VAL A 27 -17.03 3.82 17.75
CA VAL A 27 -17.61 4.04 19.09
C VAL A 27 -19.14 3.98 19.03
N VAL A 28 -19.76 4.64 18.04
CA VAL A 28 -21.22 4.64 17.88
C VAL A 28 -21.73 3.23 17.63
N VAL A 29 -21.15 2.49 16.69
CA VAL A 29 -21.59 1.11 16.39
C VAL A 29 -21.46 0.21 17.61
N TYR A 30 -20.34 0.32 18.34
CA TYR A 30 -20.10 -0.48 19.55
C TYR A 30 -21.11 -0.14 20.67
N ALA A 31 -21.40 1.15 20.88
CA ALA A 31 -22.35 1.58 21.91
C ALA A 31 -23.78 1.06 21.66
N TYR A 32 -24.20 0.91 20.40
CA TYR A 32 -25.56 0.44 20.06
C TYR A 32 -25.67 -1.08 19.86
N THR A 33 -24.59 -1.77 19.53
CA THR A 33 -24.63 -3.20 19.16
C THR A 33 -23.98 -4.11 20.21
N GLY A 34 -23.09 -3.57 21.05
CA GLY A 34 -22.34 -4.33 22.04
C GLY A 34 -21.34 -5.31 21.42
N GLU A 35 -21.05 -6.40 22.11
CA GLU A 35 -20.03 -7.39 21.72
C GLU A 35 -20.43 -8.24 20.50
N ASN A 36 -21.73 -8.39 20.22
CA ASN A 36 -22.26 -9.25 19.16
C ASN A 36 -22.34 -8.57 17.78
N THR A 37 -21.41 -7.66 17.47
CA THR A 37 -21.40 -6.96 16.17
C THR A 37 -21.12 -7.90 15.00
N VAL A 38 -22.08 -8.05 14.09
CA VAL A 38 -21.82 -8.72 12.81
C VAL A 38 -21.00 -7.81 11.91
N SER A 39 -20.03 -8.39 11.21
CA SER A 39 -19.27 -7.74 10.14
C SER A 39 -19.85 -8.16 8.79
N PRO A 40 -20.25 -7.23 7.91
CA PRO A 40 -20.17 -5.76 8.00
C PRO A 40 -21.21 -5.14 8.95
N ALA A 41 -20.87 -4.00 9.58
CA ALA A 41 -21.69 -3.36 10.62
C ALA A 41 -23.14 -3.03 10.19
N LEU A 42 -23.38 -2.76 8.89
CA LEU A 42 -24.71 -2.57 8.31
C LEU A 42 -25.65 -3.78 8.50
N GLY A 43 -25.09 -4.96 8.77
CA GLY A 43 -25.82 -6.19 9.02
C GLY A 43 -26.55 -6.22 10.36
N ASN A 44 -26.12 -5.42 11.35
CA ASN A 44 -26.73 -5.35 12.69
C ASN A 44 -28.04 -4.56 12.70
N THR A 45 -28.33 -3.81 11.64
CA THR A 45 -29.46 -2.90 11.56
C THR A 45 -30.74 -3.60 11.08
N GLY A 46 -31.91 -3.09 11.48
CA GLY A 46 -33.22 -3.61 11.05
C GLY A 46 -33.37 -3.77 9.53
N PRO A 47 -34.26 -4.68 9.07
CA PRO A 47 -34.28 -5.15 7.68
C PRO A 47 -34.54 -4.06 6.63
N THR A 48 -35.32 -3.03 6.98
CA THR A 48 -35.61 -1.88 6.12
C THR A 48 -34.39 -0.98 5.95
N LEU A 49 -33.78 -0.56 7.06
CA LEU A 49 -32.63 0.33 7.06
C LEU A 49 -31.38 -0.34 6.47
N ARG A 50 -31.20 -1.66 6.69
CA ARG A 50 -30.14 -2.44 6.04
C ARG A 50 -30.22 -2.37 4.51
N ARG A 51 -31.41 -2.59 3.93
CA ARG A 51 -31.60 -2.55 2.47
C ARG A 51 -31.31 -1.17 1.88
N VAL A 52 -31.78 -0.10 2.55
CA VAL A 52 -31.51 1.28 2.12
C VAL A 52 -30.02 1.59 2.21
N ALA A 53 -29.37 1.24 3.32
CA ALA A 53 -27.95 1.49 3.52
C ALA A 53 -27.07 0.76 2.49
N TYR A 54 -27.36 -0.53 2.21
CA TYR A 54 -26.68 -1.25 1.14
C TYR A 54 -26.98 -0.65 -0.24
N GLY A 55 -28.21 -0.18 -0.48
CA GLY A 55 -28.57 0.52 -1.72
C GLY A 55 -27.70 1.75 -1.98
N ILE A 56 -27.42 2.55 -0.95
CA ILE A 56 -26.53 3.73 -1.04
C ILE A 56 -25.05 3.33 -1.13
N ALA A 57 -24.65 2.25 -0.45
CA ALA A 57 -23.26 1.79 -0.46
C ALA A 57 -22.85 1.12 -1.79
N LEU A 58 -23.78 0.43 -2.47
CA LEU A 58 -23.51 -0.34 -3.69
C LEU A 58 -22.83 0.47 -4.80
N PRO A 59 -23.29 1.69 -5.18
CA PRO A 59 -22.61 2.52 -6.18
C PRO A 59 -21.14 2.76 -5.83
N THR A 60 -20.86 3.13 -4.58
CA THR A 60 -19.49 3.41 -4.11
C THR A 60 -18.63 2.15 -4.12
N ILE A 61 -19.19 1.00 -3.72
CA ILE A 61 -18.48 -0.30 -3.74
C ILE A 61 -18.11 -0.68 -5.17
N ILE A 62 -19.03 -0.53 -6.12
CA ILE A 62 -18.79 -0.84 -7.54
C ILE A 62 -17.71 0.08 -8.10
N ILE A 63 -17.83 1.40 -7.91
CA ILE A 63 -16.86 2.37 -8.41
C ILE A 63 -15.47 2.11 -7.82
N SER A 64 -15.39 1.91 -6.50
CA SER A 64 -14.13 1.60 -5.82
C SER A 64 -13.50 0.31 -6.35
N GLY A 65 -14.29 -0.75 -6.53
CA GLY A 65 -13.80 -2.02 -7.07
C GLY A 65 -13.28 -1.90 -8.51
N VAL A 66 -14.03 -1.24 -9.38
CA VAL A 66 -13.68 -1.09 -10.80
C VAL A 66 -12.44 -0.21 -11.00
N VAL A 67 -12.34 0.92 -10.29
CA VAL A 67 -11.19 1.82 -10.42
C VAL A 67 -9.91 1.14 -9.94
N ASN A 68 -9.93 0.49 -8.79
CA ASN A 68 -8.75 -0.22 -8.27
C ASN A 68 -8.38 -1.42 -9.15
N GLY A 69 -9.37 -2.19 -9.62
CA GLY A 69 -9.17 -3.28 -10.58
C GLY A 69 -8.58 -2.80 -11.91
N HIS A 70 -9.05 -1.67 -12.42
CA HIS A 70 -8.53 -1.06 -13.65
C HIS A 70 -7.06 -0.62 -13.49
N VAL A 71 -6.70 0.01 -12.36
CA VAL A 71 -5.31 0.39 -12.09
C VAL A 71 -4.41 -0.85 -12.07
N CYS A 72 -4.85 -1.93 -11.40
CA CYS A 72 -4.10 -3.18 -11.36
C CYS A 72 -3.93 -3.81 -12.75
N ALA A 73 -5.02 -3.88 -13.54
CA ALA A 73 -4.98 -4.38 -14.91
C ALA A 73 -4.02 -3.56 -15.80
N LYS A 74 -4.05 -2.23 -15.67
CA LYS A 74 -3.16 -1.33 -16.41
C LYS A 74 -1.70 -1.52 -16.02
N LEU A 75 -1.40 -1.70 -14.72
CA LEU A 75 -0.05 -1.96 -14.25
C LEU A 75 0.51 -3.27 -14.81
N ILE A 76 -0.30 -4.34 -14.80
CA ILE A 76 0.07 -5.64 -15.38
C ILE A 76 0.27 -5.53 -16.90
N PHE A 77 -0.65 -4.88 -17.60
CA PHE A 77 -0.56 -4.66 -19.05
C PHE A 77 0.73 -3.92 -19.43
N ILE A 78 1.02 -2.79 -18.75
CA ILE A 78 2.25 -2.04 -18.96
C ILE A 78 3.49 -2.89 -18.65
N ARG A 79 3.45 -3.72 -17.60
CA ARG A 79 4.57 -4.60 -17.23
C ARG A 79 4.83 -5.66 -18.29
N ILE A 80 3.79 -6.27 -18.86
CA ILE A 80 3.89 -7.29 -19.92
C ILE A 80 4.48 -6.67 -21.19
N PHE A 81 3.95 -5.53 -21.65
CA PHE A 81 4.40 -4.91 -22.90
C PHE A 81 5.73 -4.14 -22.78
N ARG A 82 6.18 -3.78 -21.58
CA ARG A 82 7.52 -3.20 -21.34
C ARG A 82 8.58 -4.23 -20.95
N ARG A 83 8.21 -5.49 -20.68
CA ARG A 83 9.15 -6.55 -20.28
C ARG A 83 10.11 -6.95 -21.42
N ASN A 84 9.73 -6.74 -22.68
CA ASN A 84 10.53 -7.13 -23.84
C ASN A 84 11.49 -6.04 -24.36
N GLY A 85 11.81 -5.02 -23.56
CA GLY A 85 12.88 -4.03 -23.86
C GLY A 85 12.56 -3.00 -24.95
N GLU A 86 11.59 -3.25 -25.83
CA GLU A 86 11.16 -2.30 -26.86
C GLU A 86 9.82 -1.64 -26.53
N HIS A 87 9.66 -0.37 -26.94
CA HIS A 87 8.35 0.28 -27.01
C HIS A 87 7.50 -0.44 -28.05
N SER A 88 6.83 -1.54 -27.64
CA SER A 88 6.02 -2.31 -28.59
C SER A 88 4.94 -1.44 -29.21
N LYS A 89 4.98 -1.33 -30.54
CA LYS A 89 4.03 -0.58 -31.41
C LYS A 89 2.56 -0.98 -31.16
N HIS A 90 2.35 -2.12 -30.49
CA HIS A 90 1.07 -2.71 -30.09
C HIS A 90 0.40 -2.05 -28.89
N MET A 91 1.08 -1.13 -28.18
CA MET A 91 0.53 -0.47 -26.99
C MET A 91 -0.33 0.77 -27.32
N THR A 92 -0.13 1.37 -28.50
CA THR A 92 -0.87 2.55 -28.98
C THR A 92 -1.65 2.30 -30.27
N THR A 93 -1.42 1.17 -30.92
CA THR A 93 -2.15 0.75 -32.13
C THR A 93 -3.27 -0.22 -31.74
N HIS A 94 -4.44 -0.14 -32.38
CA HIS A 94 -5.56 -1.09 -32.21
C HIS A 94 -5.23 -2.49 -32.75
N SER A 95 -4.24 -3.15 -32.17
CA SER A 95 -3.85 -4.51 -32.55
C SER A 95 -4.68 -5.54 -31.79
N VAL A 96 -5.05 -6.62 -32.47
CA VAL A 96 -5.80 -7.76 -31.93
C VAL A 96 -5.04 -8.39 -30.74
N ILE A 97 -3.71 -8.39 -30.76
CA ILE A 97 -2.86 -8.90 -29.67
C ILE A 97 -3.00 -8.02 -28.40
N GLY A 98 -3.08 -6.70 -28.58
CA GLY A 98 -3.27 -5.75 -27.47
C GLY A 98 -4.65 -5.91 -26.82
N TRP A 99 -5.69 -5.99 -27.65
CA TRP A 99 -7.07 -6.23 -27.18
C TRP A 99 -7.24 -7.60 -26.51
N GLY A 100 -6.68 -8.66 -27.08
CA GLY A 100 -6.73 -10.01 -26.51
C GLY A 100 -6.01 -10.09 -25.15
N THR A 101 -4.83 -9.47 -25.04
CA THR A 101 -4.08 -9.43 -23.77
C THR A 101 -4.85 -8.63 -22.72
N TRP A 102 -5.45 -7.49 -23.10
CA TRP A 102 -6.26 -6.68 -22.19
C TRP A 102 -7.48 -7.43 -21.66
N ILE A 103 -8.27 -8.04 -22.54
CA ILE A 103 -9.45 -8.83 -22.15
C ILE A 103 -9.03 -9.98 -21.23
N THR A 104 -7.96 -10.70 -21.58
CA THR A 104 -7.47 -11.83 -20.77
C THR A 104 -7.08 -11.39 -19.36
N ILE A 105 -6.35 -10.28 -19.21
CA ILE A 105 -5.99 -9.73 -17.90
C ILE A 105 -7.25 -9.35 -17.09
N CYS A 106 -8.20 -8.65 -17.72
CA CYS A 106 -9.45 -8.26 -17.07
C CYS A 106 -10.26 -9.47 -16.59
N VAL A 107 -10.41 -10.49 -17.44
CA VAL A 107 -11.13 -11.73 -17.10
C VAL A 107 -10.43 -12.45 -15.95
N LEU A 108 -9.11 -12.61 -16.00
CA LEU A 108 -8.36 -13.30 -14.94
C LEU A 108 -8.50 -12.59 -13.59
N ILE A 109 -8.35 -11.26 -13.55
CA ILE A 109 -8.50 -10.48 -12.31
C ILE A 109 -9.93 -10.60 -11.77
N TRP A 110 -10.93 -10.54 -12.64
CA TRP A 110 -12.33 -10.64 -12.23
C TRP A 110 -12.71 -12.03 -11.73
N THR A 111 -12.24 -13.08 -12.40
CA THR A 111 -12.43 -14.47 -11.97
C THR A 111 -11.77 -14.73 -10.62
N LEU A 112 -10.55 -14.23 -10.40
CA LEU A 112 -9.86 -14.35 -9.11
C LEU A 112 -10.63 -13.62 -8.00
N GLY A 113 -11.14 -12.41 -8.28
CA GLY A 113 -12.02 -11.69 -7.37
C GLY A 113 -13.32 -12.43 -7.05
N PHE A 114 -13.93 -13.07 -8.05
CA PHE A 114 -15.15 -13.87 -7.90
C PHE A 114 -14.91 -15.11 -7.02
N ILE A 115 -13.80 -15.82 -7.24
CA ILE A 115 -13.42 -16.97 -6.40
C ILE A 115 -13.24 -16.53 -4.94
N ILE A 116 -12.51 -15.43 -4.70
CA ILE A 116 -12.33 -14.89 -3.35
C ILE A 116 -13.70 -14.55 -2.74
N ALA A 117 -14.60 -13.89 -3.49
CA ALA A 117 -15.93 -13.56 -2.99
C ALA A 117 -16.76 -14.79 -2.57
N CYS A 118 -16.66 -15.90 -3.30
CA CYS A 118 -17.33 -17.16 -2.94
C CYS A 118 -16.73 -17.84 -1.69
N VAL A 119 -15.47 -17.54 -1.36
CA VAL A 119 -14.71 -18.14 -0.25
C VAL A 119 -14.84 -17.32 1.04
N ILE A 120 -15.69 -16.30 1.12
CA ILE A 120 -15.85 -15.47 2.34
C ILE A 120 -17.04 -15.96 3.19
N PRO A 121 -16.83 -16.88 4.16
CA PRO A 121 -17.69 -16.98 5.33
C PRO A 121 -17.25 -16.02 6.45
N PHE A 122 -16.10 -15.34 6.31
CA PHE A 122 -15.56 -14.40 7.31
C PHE A 122 -14.94 -13.15 6.66
N PHE A 123 -15.65 -12.03 6.66
CA PHE A 123 -15.15 -10.77 6.09
C PHE A 123 -14.02 -10.14 6.93
N ASN A 124 -14.11 -10.27 8.26
CA ASN A 124 -13.18 -9.63 9.18
C ASN A 124 -11.78 -10.25 9.10
N ASP A 125 -11.66 -11.58 9.13
CA ASP A 125 -10.33 -12.22 9.11
C ASP A 125 -9.62 -12.02 7.76
N LEU A 126 -10.36 -11.99 6.65
CA LEU A 126 -9.78 -11.65 5.34
C LEU A 126 -9.19 -10.23 5.35
N LEU A 127 -9.97 -9.25 5.82
CA LEU A 127 -9.48 -7.88 5.95
C LEU A 127 -8.29 -7.78 6.91
N GLY A 128 -8.30 -8.55 8.00
CA GLY A 128 -7.22 -8.62 8.98
C GLY A 128 -5.92 -9.13 8.37
N VAL A 129 -5.97 -10.26 7.67
CA VAL A 129 -4.79 -10.86 7.01
C VAL A 129 -4.24 -9.95 5.93
N VAL A 130 -5.12 -9.42 5.06
CA VAL A 130 -4.71 -8.48 4.02
C VAL A 130 -4.04 -7.26 4.65
N SER A 131 -4.67 -6.64 5.65
CA SER A 131 -4.12 -5.48 6.34
C SER A 131 -2.79 -5.80 7.04
N ALA A 132 -2.64 -6.96 7.66
CA ALA A 132 -1.41 -7.36 8.33
C ALA A 132 -0.25 -7.50 7.34
N ILE A 133 -0.45 -8.13 6.18
CA ILE A 133 0.60 -8.30 5.16
C ILE A 133 1.00 -6.94 4.58
N PHE A 134 0.03 -6.10 4.22
CA PHE A 134 0.32 -4.80 3.61
C PHE A 134 0.89 -3.80 4.63
N ALA A 135 0.29 -3.67 5.81
CA ALA A 135 0.78 -2.75 6.84
C ALA A 135 2.16 -3.15 7.34
N SER A 136 2.42 -4.45 7.57
CA SER A 136 3.74 -4.90 8.02
C SER A 136 4.84 -4.53 7.02
N TRP A 137 4.63 -4.79 5.73
CA TRP A 137 5.64 -4.53 4.71
C TRP A 137 5.84 -3.03 4.46
N TYR A 138 4.76 -2.26 4.28
CA TYR A 138 4.86 -0.85 3.90
C TYR A 138 5.19 0.06 5.08
N THR A 139 4.66 -0.21 6.28
CA THR A 139 4.88 0.64 7.45
C THR A 139 6.15 0.26 8.19
N TYR A 140 6.38 -1.02 8.47
CA TYR A 140 7.55 -1.44 9.25
C TYR A 140 8.71 -1.86 8.35
N GLY A 141 8.48 -2.72 7.35
CA GLY A 141 9.55 -3.25 6.51
C GLY A 141 10.33 -2.15 5.77
N ILE A 142 9.66 -1.40 4.90
CA ILE A 142 10.32 -0.38 4.07
C ILE A 142 10.79 0.81 4.91
N SER A 143 9.96 1.31 5.84
CA SER A 143 10.32 2.51 6.62
C SER A 143 11.44 2.23 7.63
N MET A 144 11.36 1.14 8.40
CA MET A 144 12.45 0.78 9.32
C MET A 144 13.69 0.34 8.56
N GLY A 145 13.55 -0.40 7.45
CA GLY A 145 14.68 -0.77 6.61
C GLY A 145 15.45 0.46 6.09
N ALA A 146 14.72 1.47 5.59
CA ALA A 146 15.32 2.73 5.18
C ALA A 146 15.98 3.47 6.36
N PHE A 147 15.33 3.51 7.53
CA PHE A 147 15.87 4.16 8.73
C PHE A 147 17.17 3.50 9.22
N VAL A 148 17.21 2.16 9.27
CA VAL A 148 18.39 1.39 9.69
C VAL A 148 19.52 1.56 8.69
N MET A 149 19.24 1.59 7.37
CA MET A 149 20.28 1.82 6.37
C MET A 149 20.88 3.24 6.48
N ILE A 150 20.06 4.27 6.67
CA ILE A 150 20.53 5.66 6.78
C ILE A 150 21.29 5.89 8.09
N THR A 151 20.71 5.47 9.22
CA THR A 151 21.35 5.61 10.54
C THR A 151 22.59 4.71 10.66
N GLY A 152 22.55 3.52 10.07
CA GLY A 152 23.68 2.60 9.98
C GLY A 152 24.83 3.17 9.15
N MET A 153 24.53 3.84 8.03
CA MET A 153 25.56 4.55 7.26
C MET A 153 26.15 5.72 8.06
N TYR A 154 25.31 6.52 8.73
CA TYR A 154 25.77 7.66 9.53
C TYR A 154 26.65 7.23 10.70
N SER A 155 26.26 6.19 11.44
CA SER A 155 27.06 5.65 12.56
C SER A 155 28.43 5.12 12.11
N ASN A 156 28.51 4.43 10.96
CA ASN A 156 29.79 4.01 10.40
C ASN A 156 30.68 5.19 10.03
N ILE A 157 30.12 6.26 9.45
CA ILE A 157 30.88 7.48 9.15
C ILE A 157 31.39 8.15 10.43
N GLN A 158 30.55 8.28 11.46
CA GLN A 158 30.97 8.86 12.75
C GLN A 158 32.05 8.01 13.42
N ALA A 159 31.95 6.68 13.37
CA ALA A 159 32.98 5.79 13.91
C ALA A 159 34.34 5.99 13.23
N ILE A 160 34.36 6.23 11.91
CA ILE A 160 35.60 6.56 11.18
C ILE A 160 36.13 7.93 11.62
N VAL A 161 35.27 8.95 11.72
CA VAL A 161 35.66 10.30 12.16
C VAL A 161 36.24 10.27 13.58
N ASP A 162 35.60 9.56 14.50
CA ASP A 162 36.05 9.42 15.88
C ASP A 162 37.34 8.59 15.97
N GLY A 163 37.52 7.60 15.10
CA GLY A 163 38.78 6.86 14.95
C GLY A 163 39.96 7.74 14.51
N TYR A 164 39.73 8.70 13.60
CA TYR A 164 40.76 9.69 13.24
C TYR A 164 41.04 10.69 14.37
N ARG A 165 40.01 11.13 15.10
CA ARG A 165 40.16 12.09 16.21
C ARG A 165 40.88 11.50 17.42
N SER A 166 40.64 10.22 17.73
CA SER A 166 41.28 9.50 18.83
C SER A 166 42.71 9.04 18.51
N GLY A 167 43.19 9.27 17.28
CA GLY A 167 44.50 8.79 16.82
C GLY A 167 44.56 7.28 16.56
N GLY A 168 43.40 6.61 16.48
CA GLY A 168 43.31 5.18 16.17
C GLY A 168 43.67 4.82 14.72
N PHE A 169 43.57 5.78 13.80
CA PHE A 169 44.02 5.65 12.41
C PHE A 169 45.09 6.68 12.06
N PRO A 170 46.16 6.31 11.33
CA PRO A 170 47.13 7.27 10.81
C PRO A 170 46.46 8.21 9.83
N SER A 171 46.86 9.49 9.83
CA SER A 171 46.24 10.48 8.94
C SER A 171 46.42 10.05 7.47
N PRO A 172 45.36 10.21 6.65
CA PRO A 172 45.45 9.87 5.24
C PRO A 172 46.53 10.76 4.63
N PHE A 173 47.48 10.14 3.93
CA PHE A 173 48.65 10.79 3.32
C PHE A 173 49.80 11.21 4.25
N SER A 174 49.86 10.72 5.50
CA SER A 174 51.14 10.78 6.23
C SER A 174 52.11 9.72 5.71
N CYS A 175 53.32 10.13 5.34
CA CYS A 175 54.42 9.23 4.93
C CYS A 175 55.01 8.45 6.12
N ILE A 176 54.17 8.02 7.07
CA ILE A 176 54.58 7.18 8.19
C ILE A 176 54.45 5.73 7.73
N ASN A 177 55.57 5.16 7.31
CA ASN A 177 55.69 3.77 6.89
C ASN A 177 55.56 2.85 8.12
N ARG A 178 54.34 2.38 8.41
CA ARG A 178 54.06 1.33 9.42
C ARG A 178 53.52 0.04 8.79
N GLY A 179 53.92 -0.24 7.55
CA GLY A 179 53.69 -1.54 6.93
C GLY A 179 54.82 -2.51 7.29
N LEU A 180 54.46 -3.63 7.92
CA LEU A 180 55.27 -4.82 8.26
C LEU A 180 56.18 -4.72 9.50
N VAL A 181 55.59 -5.06 10.64
CA VAL A 181 56.16 -6.08 11.56
C VAL A 181 55.09 -7.13 11.78
#